data_AF-A0A1E3AFN0-F1
#
_entry.id   AF-A0A1E3AFN0-F1
#
_cell.length_a   1.000
_cell.length_b   1.000
_cell.length_c   1.000
_cell.angle_alpha   90.00
_cell.angle_beta   90.00
_cell.angle_gamma   90.00
#
_symmetry.space_group_name_H-M   'P 1'
#
loop_
_entity.id
_entity.type
_entity.pdbx_description
1 polymer ?
#
loop_
_entity_poly.entity_id
_entity_poly.type
_entity_poly.pdbx_seq_one_letter_code
_entity_poly.pdbx_strand_id
1 'polypeptide(L)'
;MDIEDVVYDFSVRLVELVRYFKEDGGGFPLCDKLLDCGVRAGISARAGSHEEAADYVRQADYILEMAVKSGYLTERQGLPLRTECRKLLAALTSQETGQRESTGTGLDTAH
;
A
#
# COMPACT_ATOMS: atom_id res chain seq x y z
N MET A 1 -10.26 12.79 4.36
CA MET A 1 -9.99 12.04 3.12
C MET A 1 -10.12 10.60 3.49
N ASP A 2 -10.89 9.84 2.70
CA ASP A 2 -11.17 8.45 3.00
C ASP A 2 -9.92 7.60 2.79
N ILE A 3 -9.79 6.49 3.51
CA ILE A 3 -8.57 5.66 3.41
C ILE A 3 -8.40 5.10 1.99
N GLU A 4 -9.49 4.80 1.32
CA GLU A 4 -9.58 4.33 -0.06
C GLU A 4 -9.05 5.38 -1.04
N ASP A 5 -9.33 6.66 -0.82
CA ASP A 5 -8.78 7.76 -1.63
C ASP A 5 -7.27 7.85 -1.45
N VAL A 6 -6.77 7.72 -0.22
CA VAL A 6 -5.32 7.76 0.05
C VAL A 6 -4.61 6.58 -0.61
N VAL A 7 -5.18 5.37 -0.53
CA VAL A 7 -4.62 4.18 -1.18
C VAL A 7 -4.68 4.32 -2.70
N TYR A 8 -5.74 4.92 -3.25
CA TYR A 8 -5.83 5.19 -4.68
C TYR A 8 -4.74 6.14 -5.16
N ASP A 9 -4.52 7.26 -4.47
CA ASP A 9 -3.45 8.21 -4.80
C ASP A 9 -2.06 7.56 -4.74
N PHE A 10 -1.82 6.70 -3.74
CA PHE A 10 -0.60 5.90 -3.68
C PHE A 10 -0.48 4.92 -4.85
N SER A 11 -1.59 4.30 -5.27
CA SER A 11 -1.61 3.41 -6.43
C SER A 11 -1.21 4.15 -7.70
N VAL A 12 -1.69 5.38 -7.90
CA VAL A 12 -1.29 6.25 -9.01
C VAL A 12 0.22 6.53 -8.99
N ARG A 13 0.78 6.84 -7.81
CA ARG A 13 2.23 7.06 -7.66
C ARG A 13 3.05 5.83 -8.04
N LEU A 14 2.59 4.63 -7.70
CA LEU A 14 3.27 3.39 -8.11
C LEU A 14 3.20 3.18 -9.63
N VAL A 15 2.08 3.52 -10.28
CA VAL A 15 1.97 3.47 -11.75
C VAL A 15 2.96 4.43 -12.41
N GLU A 16 3.06 5.67 -11.91
CA GLU A 16 4.03 6.66 -12.40
C GLU A 16 5.48 6.17 -12.23
N LEU A 17 5.78 5.54 -11.10
CA LEU A 17 7.10 4.94 -10.87
C LEU A 17 7.39 3.76 -11.80
N VAL A 18 6.40 2.90 -12.05
CA VAL A 18 6.54 1.79 -13.01
C VAL A 18 6.78 2.31 -14.42
N ARG A 19 6.10 3.39 -14.80
CA ARG A 19 6.36 4.10 -16.05
C ARG A 19 7.81 4.60 -16.10
N TYR A 20 8.28 5.25 -15.04
CA TYR A 20 9.68 5.66 -14.93
C TYR A 20 10.63 4.48 -15.11
N PHE A 21 10.43 3.34 -14.44
CA PHE A 21 11.30 2.17 -14.61
C PHE A 21 11.34 1.63 -16.04
N LYS A 22 10.22 1.70 -16.77
CA LYS A 22 10.10 1.22 -18.16
C LYS A 22 10.72 2.18 -19.17
N GLU A 23 10.63 3.48 -18.93
CA GLU A 23 11.08 4.52 -19.86
C GLU A 23 12.54 4.92 -19.60
N ASP A 24 12.89 5.22 -18.34
CA ASP A 24 14.14 5.91 -17.99
C ASP A 24 14.96 5.20 -16.89
N GLY A 25 14.28 4.47 -15.99
CA GLY A 25 14.82 3.92 -14.75
C GLY A 25 15.53 2.57 -14.88
N GLY A 26 16.09 2.27 -16.06
CA GLY A 26 16.95 1.10 -16.26
C GLY A 26 16.25 -0.26 -16.28
N GLY A 27 14.92 -0.32 -16.38
CA GLY A 27 14.19 -1.59 -16.56
C GLY A 27 14.15 -2.46 -15.32
N PHE A 28 13.73 -1.91 -14.17
CA PHE A 28 13.65 -2.67 -12.91
C PHE A 28 12.82 -3.96 -13.06
N PRO A 29 13.40 -5.15 -12.82
CA PRO A 29 12.76 -6.42 -13.18
C PRO A 29 11.50 -6.75 -12.38
N LEU A 30 11.26 -6.08 -11.25
CA LEU A 30 10.06 -6.28 -10.43
C LEU A 30 9.00 -5.19 -10.64
N CYS A 31 9.13 -4.34 -11.67
CA CYS A 31 8.18 -3.26 -11.90
C CYS A 31 6.75 -3.76 -12.16
N ASP A 32 6.55 -4.88 -12.85
CA ASP A 32 5.20 -5.44 -13.06
C ASP A 32 4.60 -5.99 -11.76
N LYS A 33 5.42 -6.56 -10.87
CA LYS A 33 4.97 -7.00 -9.54
C LYS A 33 4.63 -5.80 -8.65
N LEU A 34 5.41 -4.72 -8.74
CA LEU A 34 5.13 -3.47 -8.04
C LEU A 34 3.79 -2.86 -8.51
N LEU A 35 3.54 -2.89 -9.81
CA LEU A 35 2.26 -2.46 -10.40
C LEU A 35 1.08 -3.28 -9.86
N ASP A 36 1.21 -4.61 -9.86
CA ASP A 36 0.19 -5.52 -9.34
C ASP A 36 -0.11 -5.23 -7.85
N CYS A 37 0.93 -5.00 -7.03
CA CYS A 37 0.76 -4.60 -5.63
C CYS A 37 -0.05 -3.29 -5.51
N GLY A 38 0.30 -2.27 -6.28
CA GLY A 38 -0.42 -0.99 -6.25
C GLY A 38 -1.90 -1.14 -6.64
N VAL A 39 -2.17 -1.81 -7.75
CA VAL A 39 -3.54 -2.03 -8.24
C VAL A 39 -4.37 -2.82 -7.22
N ARG A 40 -3.82 -3.92 -6.69
CA ARG A 40 -4.54 -4.77 -5.73
C ARG A 40 -4.75 -4.08 -4.38
N ALA A 41 -3.80 -3.27 -3.91
CA ALA A 41 -4.00 -2.46 -2.71
C ALA A 41 -5.24 -1.56 -2.84
N GLY A 42 -5.36 -0.83 -3.97
CA GLY A 42 -6.50 0.04 -4.24
C GLY A 42 -7.83 -0.72 -4.38
N ILE A 43 -7.82 -1.88 -5.05
CA ILE A 43 -9.02 -2.72 -5.19
C ILE A 43 -9.47 -3.25 -3.83
N SER A 44 -8.56 -3.82 -3.03
CA SER A 44 -8.88 -4.38 -1.72
C SER A 44 -9.37 -3.30 -0.74
N ALA A 45 -8.76 -2.11 -0.76
CA ALA A 45 -9.21 -0.99 0.06
C ALA A 45 -10.66 -0.60 -0.30
N ARG A 46 -10.98 -0.43 -1.59
CA ARG A 46 -12.35 -0.12 -2.05
C ARG A 46 -13.37 -1.22 -1.77
N ALA A 47 -12.92 -2.46 -1.65
CA ALA A 47 -13.75 -3.58 -1.25
C ALA A 47 -13.96 -3.67 0.27
N GLY A 48 -13.37 -2.76 1.06
CA GLY A 48 -13.41 -2.77 2.54
C GLY A 48 -12.48 -3.81 3.17
N SER A 49 -11.61 -4.44 2.39
CA SER A 49 -10.63 -5.44 2.85
C SER A 49 -9.31 -4.76 3.20
N HIS A 50 -9.29 -4.04 4.32
CA HIS A 50 -8.11 -3.26 4.74
C HIS A 50 -6.89 -4.12 5.07
N GLU A 51 -7.10 -5.33 5.58
CA GLU A 51 -6.02 -6.30 5.87
C GLU A 51 -5.28 -6.69 4.59
N GLU A 52 -6.05 -7.06 3.56
CA GLU A 52 -5.50 -7.46 2.25
C GLU A 52 -4.83 -6.26 1.56
N ALA A 53 -5.43 -5.07 1.66
CA ALA A 53 -4.82 -3.84 1.17
C ALA A 53 -3.47 -3.57 1.86
N ALA A 54 -3.39 -3.77 3.18
CA ALA A 54 -2.15 -3.61 3.93
C ALA A 54 -1.08 -4.61 3.48
N ASP A 55 -1.44 -5.86 3.19
CA ASP A 55 -0.50 -6.86 2.68
C ASP A 55 0.10 -6.47 1.32
N TYR A 56 -0.70 -5.93 0.41
CA TYR A 56 -0.16 -5.42 -0.86
C TYR A 56 0.73 -4.18 -0.65
N VAL A 57 0.40 -3.30 0.29
CA VAL A 57 1.28 -2.16 0.65
C VAL A 57 2.61 -2.64 1.26
N ARG A 58 2.61 -3.69 2.10
CA ARG A 58 3.85 -4.30 2.64
C ARG A 58 4.72 -4.87 1.51
N GLN A 59 4.10 -5.56 0.56
CA GLN A 59 4.81 -6.10 -0.60
C GLN A 59 5.40 -4.98 -1.47
N ALA A 60 4.66 -3.88 -1.67
CA ALA A 60 5.16 -2.72 -2.39
C ALA A 60 6.36 -2.07 -1.67
N ASP A 61 6.32 -1.87 -0.35
CA ASP A 61 7.46 -1.32 0.41
C ASP A 61 8.71 -2.19 0.29
N TYR A 62 8.55 -3.52 0.36
CA TYR A 62 9.65 -4.45 0.18
C TYR A 62 10.30 -4.33 -1.21
N ILE A 63 9.49 -4.25 -2.26
CA ILE A 63 9.97 -4.09 -3.64
C ILE A 63 10.65 -2.73 -3.84
N LEU A 64 10.12 -1.66 -3.23
CA LEU A 64 10.74 -0.33 -3.24
C LEU A 64 12.09 -0.33 -2.52
N GLU A 65 12.20 -1.03 -1.37
CA GLU A 65 13.49 -1.21 -0.69
C GLU A 65 14.50 -1.93 -1.58
N MET A 66 14.07 -2.99 -2.28
CA MET A 66 14.92 -3.67 -3.25
C MET A 66 15.39 -2.72 -4.35
N ALA A 67 14.50 -1.91 -4.93
CA ALA A 67 14.86 -0.96 -5.98
C ALA A 67 15.91 0.06 -5.51
N VAL A 68 15.81 0.54 -4.26
CA VAL A 68 16.82 1.43 -3.67
C VAL A 68 18.15 0.70 -3.47
N LYS A 69 18.13 -0.44 -2.79
CA LYS A 69 19.35 -1.20 -2.46
C LYS A 69 20.09 -1.75 -3.68
N SER A 70 19.38 -1.96 -4.79
CA SER A 70 19.96 -2.41 -6.06
C SER A 70 20.30 -1.28 -7.04
N GLY A 71 20.08 -0.01 -6.64
CA GLY A 71 20.51 1.16 -7.41
C GLY A 71 19.56 1.59 -8.53
N TYR A 72 18.37 0.99 -8.65
CA TYR A 72 17.33 1.44 -9.58
C TYR A 72 16.62 2.72 -9.09
N LEU A 73 16.66 2.96 -7.78
CA LEU A 73 16.27 4.22 -7.17
C LEU A 73 17.38 4.76 -6.28
N THR A 74 17.53 6.07 -6.27
CA THR A 74 18.30 6.75 -5.24
C THR A 74 17.52 6.77 -3.92
N GLU A 75 18.24 6.92 -2.79
CA GLU A 75 17.61 7.13 -1.48
C GLU A 75 16.63 8.31 -1.49
N ARG A 76 16.98 9.39 -2.22
CA ARG A 76 16.12 10.57 -2.36
C ARG A 76 14.79 10.25 -3.06
N GLN A 77 14.78 9.33 -4.03
CA GLN A 77 13.58 8.90 -4.73
C GLN A 77 12.78 7.86 -3.92
N GLY A 78 13.47 6.91 -3.27
CA GLY A 78 12.81 5.83 -2.54
C GLY A 78 12.24 6.23 -1.19
N LEU A 79 12.93 7.10 -0.42
CA LEU A 79 12.54 7.43 0.95
C LEU A 79 11.12 8.02 1.08
N PRO A 80 10.66 8.94 0.20
CA PRO A 80 9.29 9.45 0.26
C PRO A 80 8.25 8.33 0.09
N LEU A 81 8.42 7.46 -0.91
CA LEU A 81 7.49 6.37 -1.22
C LEU A 81 7.42 5.34 -0.09
N ARG A 82 8.57 4.97 0.47
CA ARG A 82 8.63 4.05 1.61
C ARG A 82 8.02 4.64 2.88
N THR A 83 8.18 5.95 3.07
CA THR A 83 7.55 6.65 4.20
C THR A 83 6.03 6.70 4.04
N GLU A 84 5.53 6.88 2.83
CA GLU A 84 4.11 6.78 2.51
C GLU A 84 3.57 5.37 2.76
N CYS A 85 4.30 4.32 2.37
CA CYS A 85 3.93 2.93 2.68
C CYS A 85 3.74 2.74 4.20
N ARG A 86 4.70 3.20 5.02
CA ARG A 86 4.59 3.07 6.49
C ARG A 86 3.38 3.82 7.07
N LYS A 87 3.06 4.99 6.54
CA LYS A 87 1.88 5.76 6.96
C LYS A 87 0.58 5.04 6.58
N LEU A 88 0.51 4.52 5.35
CA LEU A 88 -0.63 3.75 4.87
C LEU A 88 -0.85 2.48 5.70
N LEU A 89 0.22 1.74 6.00
CA LEU A 89 0.13 0.55 6.85
C LEU A 89 -0.45 0.89 8.21
N ALA A 90 0.04 1.94 8.87
CA ALA A 90 -0.49 2.37 10.16
C ALA A 90 -1.98 2.75 10.08
N ALA A 91 -2.39 3.42 8.99
CA ALA A 91 -3.78 3.82 8.78
C ALA A 91 -4.69 2.62 8.53
N LEU A 92 -4.31 1.71 7.62
CA LEU A 92 -5.07 0.51 7.27
C LEU A 92 -5.26 -0.43 8.47
N THR A 93 -4.20 -0.65 9.26
CA THR A 93 -4.30 -1.50 10.48
C THR A 93 -5.11 -0.84 11.60
N SER A 94 -5.19 0.49 11.64
CA SER A 94 -5.99 1.19 12.66
C SER A 94 -7.50 1.10 12.38
N GLN A 95 -7.90 0.97 11.12
CA GLN A 95 -9.31 0.79 10.74
C GLN A 95 -9.86 -0.57 11.17
N GLU A 96 -9.01 -1.61 11.21
CA GLU A 96 -9.42 -2.93 11.70
C GLU A 96 -9.81 -2.94 13.18
N THR A 97 -9.06 -2.21 14.02
CA THR A 97 -9.33 -2.14 15.47
C THR A 97 -10.68 -1.48 15.73
N GLY A 98 -11.02 -0.42 15.00
CA GLY A 98 -12.32 0.25 15.10
C GLY A 98 -13.50 -0.60 14.61
N GLN A 99 -13.30 -1.47 13.62
CA GLN A 99 -14.35 -2.33 13.08
C GLN A 99 -14.63 -3.58 13.95
N ARG A 100 -13.60 -4.12 14.62
CA ARG A 100 -13.75 -5.20 15.60
C ARG A 100 -14.47 -4.75 16.87
N GLU A 101 -14.29 -3.49 17.29
CA GLU A 101 -14.98 -2.95 18.47
C GLU A 101 -16.46 -2.62 18.22
N SER A 102 -16.87 -2.25 16.99
CA SER A 102 -18.28 -1.94 16.68
C SER A 102 -19.18 -3.18 16.55
N THR A 103 -18.59 -4.36 16.30
CA THR A 103 -19.31 -5.63 16.17
C THR A 103 -19.41 -6.42 17.48
N GLY A 104 -18.73 -5.97 18.54
CA GLY A 104 -18.65 -6.67 19.84
C GLY A 104 -19.73 -6.33 20.88
N THR A 105 -20.56 -5.29 20.67
CA THR A 105 -21.44 -4.75 21.73
C THR A 105 -22.91 -5.18 21.58
N GLY A 106 -23.14 -6.43 21.21
CA GLY A 106 -24.47 -6.92 20.83
C GLY A 106 -24.87 -8.28 21.40
N LEU A 107 -24.35 -8.70 22.56
CA LEU A 107 -24.87 -9.87 23.28
C LEU A 107 -24.57 -9.74 24.78
N ASP A 108 -25.41 -8.99 25.48
CA ASP A 108 -25.65 -9.22 26.91
C ASP A 108 -26.98 -8.58 27.32
N THR A 109 -28.07 -9.22 26.91
CA THR A 109 -29.35 -9.16 27.64
C THR A 109 -30.02 -10.53 27.53
N ALA A 110 -29.83 -11.38 28.55
CA ALA A 110 -30.82 -12.30 29.13
C ALA A 110 -30.11 -13.41 29.93
N HIS A 111 -30.08 -13.29 31.25
CA HIS A 111 -30.92 -14.09 32.16
C HIS A 111 -30.70 -13.73 33.63
#